data_AF-A0A0V1D9F7-F1
#
_entry.id   AF-A0A0V1D9F7-F1
#
_cell.length_a   1.000
_cell.length_b   1.000
_cell.length_c   1.000
_cell.angle_alpha   90.00
_cell.angle_beta   90.00
_cell.angle_gamma   90.00
#
_symmetry.space_group_name_H-M   'P 1'
#
loop_
_entity.id
_entity.type
_entity.pdbx_description
1 polymer ?
#
loop_
_entity_poly.entity_id
_entity_poly.type
_entity_poly.pdbx_seq_one_letter_code
_entity_poly.pdbx_strand_id
1 'polypeptide(L)'
;LLVLVNLEAYQDVQNNKLMHFANQLKKGRGLTIVAAVMNGNILHEKDRKAAELLKASLKEAMKAAKVKGFTEVVISAYIPRNIDTVLQCVGMASLRPNTVVIGWPENWYSNGRNDTEYYNFFEAVCKACSAEKCVLIPKGLLMFPEIGDQISGTIDIWWIIHDGGLLIFISYLLTQHRVWRSCKIRLFAIAHSYDNSAILKEELKKWLYHQCIDAEVEVVEISCVTENNQKAAQSLNNSQFVNQAADLETEVSEIAKPEKNGKVIFANDSYVSDENQENVEDENAEPEWFAYDDVDEKSNTTSSSVEKTLPVQHGKEENSSSSAVDSKLLKSNVRKLKMAVQLNKLMREKSSTCRLLVINLPKPPKSKDGIQKYMEHLQVLTEGFIRVLFVRGSGEELVTACT
;
A
#
# COMPACT_ATOMS: atom_id res chain seq x y z
N LEU A 1 -9.75 -5.65 -14.08
CA LEU A 1 -10.12 -5.35 -12.68
C LEU A 1 -10.78 -6.59 -12.08
N LEU A 2 -10.27 -7.09 -10.97
CA LEU A 2 -10.91 -8.10 -10.15
C LEU A 2 -11.53 -7.41 -8.94
N VAL A 3 -12.83 -7.53 -8.73
CA VAL A 3 -13.51 -7.00 -7.53
C VAL A 3 -13.80 -8.20 -6.63
N LEU A 4 -13.16 -8.24 -5.46
CA LEU A 4 -13.41 -9.26 -4.44
C LEU A 4 -14.59 -8.81 -3.58
N VAL A 5 -15.66 -9.59 -3.63
CA VAL A 5 -16.91 -9.36 -2.90
C VAL A 5 -16.96 -10.30 -1.70
N ASN A 6 -17.30 -9.76 -0.54
CA ASN A 6 -17.51 -10.55 0.67
C ASN A 6 -19.01 -10.88 0.83
N LEU A 7 -19.33 -12.07 1.34
CA LEU A 7 -20.66 -12.68 1.25
C LEU A 7 -21.48 -12.55 2.53
N GLU A 8 -21.05 -11.72 3.47
CA GLU A 8 -21.78 -11.51 4.71
C GLU A 8 -22.96 -10.55 4.48
N ALA A 9 -24.14 -10.87 5.02
CA ALA A 9 -25.41 -10.20 4.67
C ALA A 9 -25.46 -8.67 4.95
N TYR A 10 -24.61 -8.13 5.83
CA TYR A 10 -24.52 -6.68 6.06
C TYR A 10 -23.69 -5.95 5.00
N GLN A 11 -22.91 -6.68 4.21
CA GLN A 11 -22.00 -6.12 3.21
C GLN A 11 -22.67 -5.98 1.85
N ASP A 12 -23.91 -6.42 1.64
CA ASP A 12 -24.61 -6.26 0.35
C ASP A 12 -24.62 -4.81 -0.14
N VAL A 13 -24.80 -3.84 0.78
CA VAL A 13 -24.72 -2.41 0.44
C VAL A 13 -23.29 -2.01 0.06
N GLN A 14 -22.29 -2.48 0.79
CA GLN A 14 -20.88 -2.23 0.49
C GLN A 14 -20.48 -2.84 -0.85
N ASN A 15 -20.89 -4.07 -1.12
CA ASN A 15 -20.66 -4.80 -2.36
C ASN A 15 -21.24 -4.05 -3.56
N ASN A 16 -22.47 -3.53 -3.44
CA ASN A 16 -23.06 -2.68 -4.47
C ASN A 16 -22.25 -1.39 -4.70
N LYS A 17 -21.79 -0.75 -3.62
CA LYS A 17 -20.93 0.44 -3.72
C LYS A 17 -19.55 0.12 -4.33
N LEU A 18 -18.98 -1.06 -4.09
CA LEU A 18 -17.76 -1.54 -4.77
C LEU A 18 -17.99 -1.64 -6.28
N MET A 19 -19.13 -2.18 -6.71
CA MET A 19 -19.47 -2.27 -8.12
C MET A 19 -19.66 -0.88 -8.75
N HIS A 20 -20.30 0.05 -8.04
CA HIS A 20 -20.39 1.44 -8.48
C HIS A 20 -19.02 2.11 -8.62
N PHE A 21 -18.13 1.93 -7.64
CA PHE A 21 -16.75 2.41 -7.71
C PHE A 21 -15.98 1.80 -8.89
N ALA A 22 -16.09 0.48 -9.10
CA ALA A 22 -15.47 -0.20 -10.24
C ALA A 22 -15.96 0.36 -11.59
N ASN A 23 -17.25 0.66 -11.72
CA ASN A 23 -17.79 1.31 -12.92
C ASN A 23 -17.20 2.72 -13.11
N GLN A 24 -17.10 3.51 -12.03
CA GLN A 24 -16.54 4.86 -12.08
C GLN A 24 -15.09 4.85 -12.56
N LEU A 25 -14.28 3.91 -12.08
CA LEU A 25 -12.88 3.77 -12.48
C LEU A 25 -12.71 3.32 -13.94
N LYS A 26 -13.57 2.40 -14.41
CA LYS A 26 -13.45 1.81 -15.76
C LYS A 26 -14.22 2.55 -16.84
N LYS A 27 -15.20 3.40 -16.49
CA LYS A 27 -16.11 4.09 -17.43
C LYS A 27 -16.72 3.14 -18.47
N GLY A 28 -17.04 1.91 -18.06
CA GLY A 28 -17.58 0.85 -18.92
C GLY A 28 -16.62 0.28 -19.98
N ARG A 29 -15.31 0.56 -19.91
CA ARG A 29 -14.27 0.02 -20.78
C ARG A 29 -13.42 -1.03 -20.06
N GLY A 30 -12.83 -1.96 -20.81
CA GLY A 30 -11.95 -2.99 -20.28
C GLY A 30 -12.68 -4.11 -19.53
N LEU A 31 -11.89 -5.07 -19.04
CA LEU A 31 -12.39 -6.27 -18.37
C LEU A 31 -12.60 -6.03 -16.87
N THR A 32 -13.80 -6.32 -16.40
CA THR A 32 -14.12 -6.41 -14.96
C THR A 32 -14.59 -7.82 -14.64
N ILE A 33 -14.03 -8.41 -13.59
CA ILE A 33 -14.45 -9.70 -13.06
C ILE A 33 -14.83 -9.47 -11.61
N VAL A 34 -16.05 -9.83 -11.22
CA VAL A 34 -16.52 -9.80 -9.84
C VAL A 34 -16.41 -11.21 -9.30
N ALA A 35 -15.60 -11.44 -8.28
CA ALA A 35 -15.38 -12.75 -7.70
C ALA A 35 -15.82 -12.79 -6.25
N ALA A 36 -16.44 -13.90 -5.85
CA ALA A 36 -16.81 -14.19 -4.47
C ALA A 36 -16.41 -15.62 -4.09
N VAL A 37 -15.97 -15.80 -2.84
CA VAL A 37 -15.63 -17.12 -2.29
C VAL A 37 -16.65 -17.49 -1.24
N MET A 38 -17.45 -18.51 -1.52
CA MET A 38 -18.53 -18.98 -0.65
C MET A 38 -18.05 -20.15 0.20
N ASN A 39 -18.33 -20.09 1.51
CA ASN A 39 -18.09 -21.23 2.39
C ASN A 39 -19.03 -22.39 2.04
N GLY A 40 -18.48 -23.57 1.76
CA GLY A 40 -19.29 -24.76 1.46
C GLY A 40 -18.47 -25.90 0.88
N ASN A 41 -19.18 -26.96 0.48
CA ASN A 41 -18.58 -28.14 -0.14
C ASN A 41 -19.23 -28.40 -1.51
N ILE A 42 -18.41 -28.43 -2.56
CA ILE A 42 -18.84 -28.64 -3.94
C ILE A 42 -19.59 -29.98 -4.14
N LEU A 43 -19.34 -30.97 -3.29
CA LEU A 43 -20.02 -32.27 -3.33
C LEU A 43 -21.51 -32.16 -2.97
N HIS A 44 -21.91 -31.13 -2.20
CA HIS A 44 -23.30 -30.93 -1.83
C HIS A 44 -24.06 -30.18 -2.92
N GLU A 45 -25.17 -30.75 -3.39
CA GLU A 45 -26.03 -30.12 -4.40
C GLU A 45 -26.65 -28.80 -3.91
N LYS A 46 -26.95 -28.71 -2.61
CA LYS A 46 -27.47 -27.47 -2.00
C LYS A 46 -26.49 -26.31 -2.17
N ASP A 47 -25.20 -26.55 -1.91
CA ASP A 47 -24.16 -25.53 -2.01
C ASP A 47 -23.90 -25.14 -3.47
N ARG A 48 -23.94 -26.12 -4.39
CA ARG A 48 -23.85 -25.83 -5.84
C ARG A 48 -25.00 -24.93 -6.31
N LYS A 49 -26.24 -25.25 -5.92
CA LYS A 49 -27.42 -24.42 -6.22
C LYS A 49 -27.32 -23.04 -5.59
N ALA A 50 -26.85 -22.94 -4.35
CA ALA A 50 -26.64 -21.65 -3.68
C ALA A 50 -25.58 -20.79 -4.40
N ALA A 51 -24.48 -21.39 -4.86
CA ALA A 51 -23.46 -20.69 -5.63
C ALA A 51 -23.97 -20.18 -6.98
N GLU A 52 -24.81 -20.96 -7.68
CA GLU A 52 -25.46 -20.55 -8.93
C GLU A 52 -26.43 -19.37 -8.73
N LEU A 53 -27.24 -19.42 -7.66
CA LEU A 53 -28.14 -18.34 -7.29
C LEU A 53 -27.37 -17.05 -6.93
N LEU A 54 -26.27 -17.19 -6.18
CA LEU A 54 -25.40 -16.07 -5.85
C LEU A 54 -24.74 -15.49 -7.11
N LYS A 55 -24.27 -16.34 -8.03
CA LYS A 55 -23.70 -15.91 -9.33
C LYS A 55 -24.74 -15.12 -10.14
N ALA A 56 -26.00 -15.56 -10.15
CA ALA A 56 -27.10 -14.84 -10.80
C ALA A 56 -27.39 -13.48 -10.13
N SER A 57 -27.46 -13.44 -8.79
CA SER A 57 -27.66 -12.22 -8.02
C SER A 57 -26.54 -11.19 -8.26
N LEU A 58 -25.27 -11.61 -8.23
CA LEU A 58 -24.13 -10.74 -8.54
C LEU A 58 -24.20 -10.21 -9.98
N LYS A 59 -24.68 -11.02 -10.93
CA LYS A 59 -24.85 -10.60 -12.33
C LYS A 59 -25.93 -9.52 -12.48
N GLU A 60 -27.01 -9.63 -11.71
CA GLU A 60 -28.05 -8.60 -11.63
C GLU A 60 -27.52 -7.31 -10.98
N ALA A 61 -26.77 -7.42 -9.88
CA ALA A 61 -26.12 -6.29 -9.22
C ALA A 61 -25.13 -5.57 -10.15
N MET A 62 -24.30 -6.32 -10.91
CA MET A 62 -23.41 -5.75 -11.93
C MET A 62 -24.19 -5.00 -13.02
N LYS A 63 -25.33 -5.56 -13.47
CA LYS A 63 -26.18 -4.92 -14.47
C LYS A 63 -26.79 -3.62 -13.93
N ALA A 64 -27.26 -3.62 -12.68
CA ALA A 64 -27.77 -2.42 -12.00
C ALA A 64 -26.67 -1.35 -11.86
N ALA A 65 -25.44 -1.76 -11.51
CA ALA A 65 -24.28 -0.89 -11.43
C ALA A 65 -23.67 -0.50 -12.80
N LYS A 66 -24.26 -0.94 -13.91
CA LYS A 66 -23.79 -0.71 -15.29
C LYS A 66 -22.33 -1.17 -15.52
N VAL A 67 -21.87 -2.17 -14.77
CA VAL A 67 -20.54 -2.76 -14.92
C VAL A 67 -20.62 -3.84 -16.00
N LYS A 68 -19.80 -3.71 -17.04
CA LYS A 68 -19.61 -4.76 -18.04
C LYS A 68 -18.52 -5.72 -17.58
N GLY A 69 -18.82 -7.01 -17.53
CA GLY A 69 -17.88 -7.99 -17.01
C GLY A 69 -18.47 -9.37 -16.76
N PHE A 70 -17.72 -10.18 -16.02
CA PHE A 70 -18.09 -11.54 -15.64
C PHE A 70 -18.19 -11.67 -14.12
N THR A 71 -19.00 -12.62 -13.67
CA THR A 71 -19.11 -12.99 -12.26
C THR A 71 -18.52 -14.38 -12.06
N GLU A 72 -17.68 -14.57 -11.04
CA GLU A 72 -17.20 -15.87 -10.64
C GLU A 72 -17.49 -16.15 -9.16
N VAL A 73 -17.96 -17.35 -8.87
CA VAL A 73 -18.28 -17.78 -7.50
C VAL A 73 -17.56 -19.10 -7.27
N VAL A 74 -16.69 -19.13 -6.27
CA VAL A 74 -15.89 -20.31 -5.92
C VAL A 74 -16.36 -20.85 -4.59
N ILE A 75 -16.68 -22.14 -4.54
CA ILE A 75 -17.05 -22.83 -3.30
C ILE A 75 -15.78 -23.33 -2.62
N SER A 76 -15.59 -23.02 -1.34
CA SER A 76 -14.43 -23.46 -0.56
C SER A 76 -14.79 -23.70 0.89
N ALA A 77 -14.20 -24.72 1.53
CA ALA A 77 -14.26 -24.88 2.98
C ALA A 77 -13.35 -23.88 3.73
N TYR A 78 -12.33 -23.33 3.05
CA TYR A 78 -11.35 -22.41 3.61
C TYR A 78 -11.24 -21.16 2.71
N ILE A 79 -12.00 -20.13 3.04
CA ILE A 79 -12.05 -18.86 2.29
C ILE A 79 -10.65 -18.23 2.17
N PRO A 80 -9.93 -17.91 3.28
CA PRO A 80 -8.64 -17.23 3.19
C PRO A 80 -7.69 -17.95 2.24
N ARG A 81 -7.53 -19.27 2.41
CA ARG A 81 -6.68 -20.11 1.55
C ARG A 81 -7.01 -19.92 0.07
N ASN A 82 -8.26 -20.09 -0.34
CA ASN A 82 -8.63 -20.12 -1.76
C ASN A 82 -8.61 -18.75 -2.47
N ILE A 83 -8.36 -17.64 -1.77
CA ILE A 83 -8.17 -16.34 -2.43
C ILE A 83 -6.95 -16.38 -3.37
N ASP A 84 -5.88 -17.11 -3.02
CA ASP A 84 -4.71 -17.28 -3.89
C ASP A 84 -5.07 -17.94 -5.23
N THR A 85 -5.91 -18.96 -5.16
CA THR A 85 -6.37 -19.77 -6.28
C THR A 85 -7.25 -18.93 -7.18
N VAL A 86 -8.14 -18.11 -6.60
CA VAL A 86 -8.91 -17.12 -7.36
C VAL A 86 -7.96 -16.15 -8.07
N LEU A 87 -6.99 -15.58 -7.38
CA LEU A 87 -6.06 -14.60 -7.96
C LEU A 87 -5.21 -15.19 -9.11
N GLN A 88 -4.80 -16.45 -8.99
CA GLN A 88 -3.95 -17.13 -9.98
C GLN A 88 -4.75 -17.65 -11.18
N CYS A 89 -5.98 -18.14 -10.95
CA CYS A 89 -6.78 -18.82 -11.97
C CYS A 89 -7.82 -17.92 -12.64
N VAL A 90 -8.14 -16.75 -12.08
CA VAL A 90 -9.19 -15.89 -12.64
C VAL A 90 -8.76 -15.26 -13.97
N GLY A 91 -9.68 -15.31 -14.93
CA GLY A 91 -9.46 -14.86 -16.30
C GLY A 91 -9.45 -16.02 -17.30
N MET A 92 -9.36 -15.69 -18.58
CA MET A 92 -9.33 -16.68 -19.65
C MET A 92 -8.24 -16.30 -20.66
N ALA A 93 -7.29 -17.20 -20.90
CA ALA A 93 -6.12 -16.95 -21.75
C ALA A 93 -5.39 -15.66 -21.32
N SER A 94 -5.24 -14.69 -22.22
CA SER A 94 -4.62 -13.38 -21.97
C SER A 94 -5.50 -12.40 -21.20
N LEU A 95 -6.81 -12.68 -21.06
CA LEU A 95 -7.77 -11.83 -20.35
C LEU A 95 -7.69 -12.06 -18.84
N ARG A 96 -6.64 -11.52 -18.21
CA ARG A 96 -6.43 -11.59 -16.76
C ARG A 96 -6.54 -10.22 -16.10
N PRO A 97 -7.06 -10.14 -14.86
CA PRO A 97 -7.02 -8.90 -14.12
C PRO A 97 -5.59 -8.57 -13.66
N ASN A 98 -5.24 -7.30 -13.78
CA ASN A 98 -4.00 -6.71 -13.28
C ASN A 98 -4.19 -6.02 -11.91
N THR A 99 -5.39 -5.50 -11.67
CA THR A 99 -5.73 -4.77 -10.44
C THR A 99 -6.84 -5.49 -9.67
N VAL A 100 -6.67 -5.63 -8.36
CA VAL A 100 -7.62 -6.20 -7.40
C VAL A 100 -8.22 -5.08 -6.56
N VAL A 101 -9.54 -5.05 -6.43
CA VAL A 101 -10.29 -4.13 -5.56
C VAL A 101 -10.84 -4.92 -4.39
N ILE A 102 -10.54 -4.48 -3.18
CA ILE A 102 -10.94 -5.13 -1.93
C ILE A 102 -11.61 -4.10 -1.04
N GLY A 103 -12.83 -4.36 -0.55
CA GLY A 103 -13.51 -3.45 0.37
C GLY A 103 -12.81 -3.38 1.73
N TRP A 104 -12.75 -2.18 2.32
CA TRP A 104 -12.25 -2.01 3.69
C TRP A 104 -13.19 -2.67 4.72
N PRO A 105 -12.67 -3.43 5.70
CA PRO A 105 -13.50 -4.03 6.74
C PRO A 105 -13.88 -2.95 7.76
N GLU A 106 -15.14 -2.50 7.79
CA GLU A 106 -15.53 -1.38 8.67
C GLU A 106 -15.53 -1.78 10.17
N ASN A 107 -15.88 -3.04 10.50
CA ASN A 107 -16.07 -3.48 11.89
C ASN A 107 -14.86 -4.20 12.50
N TRP A 108 -13.67 -4.02 11.93
CA TRP A 108 -12.45 -4.75 12.34
C TRP A 108 -12.00 -4.53 13.79
N TYR A 109 -12.42 -3.43 14.42
CA TYR A 109 -12.07 -3.05 15.81
C TYR A 109 -13.10 -3.54 16.86
N SER A 110 -14.18 -4.19 16.43
CA SER A 110 -15.21 -4.67 17.35
C SER A 110 -14.70 -5.91 18.09
N ASN A 111 -14.48 -5.80 19.41
CA ASN A 111 -14.00 -6.88 20.30
C ASN A 111 -15.00 -8.04 20.48
N GLY A 112 -15.56 -8.61 19.41
CA GLY A 112 -16.49 -9.73 19.50
C GLY A 112 -16.60 -10.56 18.22
N ARG A 113 -16.55 -11.89 18.39
CA ARG A 113 -16.96 -13.03 17.53
C ARG A 113 -16.59 -13.07 16.03
N ASN A 114 -16.19 -11.97 15.39
CA ASN A 114 -15.90 -11.86 13.96
C ASN A 114 -14.43 -11.55 13.67
N ASP A 115 -13.50 -12.15 14.42
CA ASP A 115 -12.05 -12.04 14.16
C ASP A 115 -11.66 -12.53 12.75
N THR A 116 -12.55 -13.25 12.07
CA THR A 116 -12.32 -13.82 10.75
C THR A 116 -12.40 -12.78 9.61
N GLU A 117 -13.20 -11.73 9.72
CA GLU A 117 -13.45 -10.81 8.58
C GLU A 117 -12.21 -9.97 8.25
N TYR A 118 -11.66 -9.27 9.25
CA TYR A 118 -10.47 -8.45 9.03
C TYR A 118 -9.25 -9.31 8.70
N TYR A 119 -9.20 -10.55 9.23
CA TYR A 119 -8.18 -11.52 8.90
C TYR A 119 -8.29 -11.97 7.43
N ASN A 120 -9.50 -12.26 6.94
CA ASN A 120 -9.75 -12.59 5.54
C ASN A 120 -9.37 -11.43 4.61
N PHE A 121 -9.73 -10.21 4.99
CA PHE A 121 -9.32 -9.00 4.28
C PHE A 121 -7.80 -8.88 4.21
N PHE A 122 -7.11 -9.01 5.36
CA PHE A 122 -5.67 -8.90 5.42
C PHE A 122 -4.97 -9.97 4.58
N GLU A 123 -5.40 -11.23 4.70
CA GLU A 123 -4.87 -12.31 3.86
C GLU A 123 -5.11 -12.05 2.37
N ALA A 124 -6.26 -11.49 1.99
CA ALA A 124 -6.55 -11.13 0.60
C ALA A 124 -5.58 -10.06 0.08
N VAL A 125 -5.28 -9.04 0.91
CA VAL A 125 -4.31 -7.99 0.58
C VAL A 125 -2.91 -8.59 0.42
N CYS A 126 -2.43 -9.38 1.39
CA CYS A 126 -1.12 -10.03 1.30
C CYS A 126 -0.99 -10.91 0.06
N LYS A 127 -2.00 -11.74 -0.21
CA LYS A 127 -2.01 -12.63 -1.38
C LYS A 127 -2.06 -11.88 -2.70
N ALA A 128 -2.81 -10.78 -2.76
CA ALA A 128 -2.84 -9.93 -3.95
C ALA A 128 -1.47 -9.27 -4.21
N CYS A 129 -0.80 -8.79 -3.15
CA CYS A 129 0.56 -8.26 -3.23
C CYS A 129 1.56 -9.34 -3.68
N SER A 130 1.50 -10.54 -3.10
CA SER A 130 2.37 -11.67 -3.49
C SER A 130 2.10 -12.20 -4.90
N ALA A 131 0.90 -11.97 -5.43
CA ALA A 131 0.53 -12.32 -6.80
C ALA A 131 0.83 -11.19 -7.81
N GLU A 132 1.63 -10.20 -7.41
CA GLU A 132 2.08 -9.08 -8.25
C GLU A 132 0.88 -8.35 -8.92
N LYS A 133 -0.18 -8.13 -8.15
CA LYS A 133 -1.35 -7.36 -8.58
C LYS A 133 -1.35 -5.99 -7.93
N CYS A 134 -1.79 -4.97 -8.68
CA CYS A 134 -2.11 -3.69 -8.06
C CYS A 134 -3.29 -3.88 -7.11
N VAL A 135 -3.25 -3.29 -5.92
CA VAL A 135 -4.30 -3.39 -4.91
C VAL A 135 -4.95 -2.02 -4.70
N LEU A 136 -6.29 -1.99 -4.76
CA LEU A 136 -7.11 -0.80 -4.48
C LEU A 136 -8.06 -1.09 -3.33
N ILE A 137 -8.00 -0.29 -2.27
CA ILE A 137 -8.86 -0.45 -1.10
C ILE A 137 -9.62 0.85 -0.83
N PRO A 138 -10.90 0.96 -1.25
CA PRO A 138 -11.75 2.07 -0.87
C PRO A 138 -12.26 1.90 0.56
N LYS A 139 -11.89 2.84 1.43
CA LYS A 139 -12.35 2.98 2.82
C LYS A 139 -13.41 4.09 2.93
N GLY A 140 -14.41 3.88 3.78
CA GLY A 140 -15.58 4.76 3.87
C GLY A 140 -16.52 4.55 2.67
N LEU A 141 -16.64 3.30 2.22
CA LEU A 141 -17.28 2.95 0.96
C LEU A 141 -18.76 3.34 0.89
N LEU A 142 -19.45 3.32 2.03
CA LEU A 142 -20.84 3.78 2.14
C LEU A 142 -21.01 5.26 1.75
N MET A 143 -19.95 6.06 1.91
CA MET A 143 -19.93 7.49 1.58
C MET A 143 -19.50 7.76 0.14
N PHE A 144 -19.20 6.73 -0.66
CA PHE A 144 -18.90 6.88 -2.08
C PHE A 144 -20.17 7.19 -2.89
N PRO A 145 -20.04 8.05 -3.92
CA PRO A 145 -21.14 8.39 -4.81
C PRO A 145 -21.65 7.18 -5.58
N GLU A 146 -22.91 7.24 -5.96
CA GLU A 146 -23.52 6.34 -6.93
C GLU A 146 -23.32 6.86 -8.35
N ILE A 147 -23.77 6.08 -9.34
CA ILE A 147 -23.60 6.44 -10.76
C ILE A 147 -24.34 7.74 -11.09
N GLY A 148 -25.46 8.01 -10.41
CA GLY A 148 -26.31 9.18 -10.61
C GLY A 148 -25.77 10.47 -10.03
N ASP A 149 -24.86 10.38 -9.06
CA ASP A 149 -24.38 11.54 -8.33
C ASP A 149 -23.35 12.34 -9.14
N GLN A 150 -23.25 13.62 -8.82
CA GLN A 150 -22.17 14.46 -9.29
C GLN A 150 -21.52 15.13 -8.09
N ILE A 151 -20.21 15.03 -8.03
CA ILE A 151 -19.41 15.57 -6.95
C ILE A 151 -18.45 16.61 -7.54
N SER A 152 -18.34 17.74 -6.85
CA SER A 152 -17.33 18.78 -7.08
C SER A 152 -16.47 18.94 -5.82
N GLY A 153 -15.20 19.33 -6.01
CA GLY A 153 -14.25 19.50 -4.92
C GLY A 153 -12.84 19.16 -5.37
N THR A 154 -12.02 18.63 -4.47
CA THR A 154 -10.66 18.19 -4.77
C THR A 154 -10.47 16.69 -4.53
N ILE A 155 -9.65 16.06 -5.37
CA ILE A 155 -9.06 14.75 -5.13
C ILE A 155 -7.61 15.03 -4.73
N ASP A 156 -7.30 14.73 -3.47
CA ASP A 156 -6.00 15.03 -2.89
C ASP A 156 -5.19 13.75 -2.85
N ILE A 157 -4.06 13.76 -3.55
CA ILE A 157 -3.15 12.63 -3.69
C ILE A 157 -1.96 12.88 -2.78
N TRP A 158 -1.75 12.02 -1.80
CA TRP A 158 -0.59 12.01 -0.93
C TRP A 158 0.38 10.96 -1.43
N TRP A 159 1.40 11.43 -2.16
CA TRP A 159 2.38 10.59 -2.80
C TRP A 159 3.60 10.45 -1.89
N ILE A 160 3.61 9.33 -1.17
CA ILE A 160 4.58 9.02 -0.11
C ILE A 160 5.71 8.15 -0.67
N ILE A 161 5.35 7.19 -1.51
CA ILE A 161 6.28 6.33 -2.23
C ILE A 161 6.13 6.62 -3.71
N HIS A 162 7.25 6.74 -4.42
CA HIS A 162 7.31 7.00 -5.86
C HIS A 162 6.90 5.77 -6.69
N ASP A 163 5.64 5.33 -6.58
CA ASP A 163 5.06 4.15 -7.27
C ASP A 163 4.78 4.37 -8.78
N GLY A 164 5.75 4.89 -9.53
CA GLY A 164 5.66 5.02 -11.00
C GLY A 164 4.48 5.86 -11.52
N GLY A 165 3.88 6.72 -10.68
CA GLY A 165 2.73 7.55 -11.04
C GLY A 165 1.36 6.86 -10.98
N LEU A 166 1.26 5.63 -10.45
CA LEU A 166 0.00 4.88 -10.39
C LEU A 166 -1.12 5.64 -9.66
N LEU A 167 -0.82 6.29 -8.53
CA LEU A 167 -1.80 7.06 -7.76
C LEU A 167 -2.40 8.21 -8.58
N ILE A 168 -1.55 8.90 -9.32
CA ILE A 168 -1.92 10.02 -10.19
C ILE A 168 -2.79 9.49 -11.33
N PHE A 169 -2.38 8.39 -11.95
CA PHE A 169 -3.12 7.76 -13.03
C PHE A 169 -4.52 7.29 -12.60
N ILE A 170 -4.64 6.61 -11.45
CA ILE A 170 -5.94 6.17 -10.91
C ILE A 170 -6.86 7.36 -10.62
N SER A 171 -6.31 8.44 -10.05
CA SER A 171 -7.06 9.66 -9.77
C SER A 171 -7.54 10.35 -11.06
N TYR A 172 -6.67 10.41 -12.07
CA TYR A 172 -7.02 10.92 -13.40
C TYR A 172 -8.09 10.08 -14.09
N LEU A 173 -8.02 8.74 -14.01
CA LEU A 173 -9.06 7.87 -14.56
C LEU A 173 -10.43 8.12 -13.91
N LEU A 174 -10.46 8.39 -12.59
CA LEU A 174 -11.69 8.73 -11.90
C LEU A 174 -12.30 10.04 -12.43
N THR A 175 -11.51 11.09 -12.66
CA THR A 175 -12.02 12.38 -13.18
C THR A 175 -12.58 12.28 -14.60
N GLN A 176 -12.21 11.25 -15.37
CA GLN A 176 -12.83 10.98 -16.68
C GLN A 176 -14.31 10.59 -16.59
N HIS A 177 -14.75 10.10 -15.43
CA HIS A 177 -16.13 9.72 -15.16
C HIS A 177 -16.98 10.93 -14.73
N ARG A 178 -18.27 10.94 -15.13
CA ARG A 178 -19.18 12.09 -14.89
C ARG A 178 -19.30 12.50 -13.43
N VAL A 179 -19.19 11.52 -12.53
CA VAL A 179 -19.31 11.71 -11.07
C VAL A 179 -18.20 12.61 -10.52
N TRP A 180 -16.98 12.44 -11.01
CA TRP A 180 -15.77 13.09 -10.49
C TRP A 180 -15.19 14.14 -11.47
N ARG A 181 -15.83 14.35 -12.62
CA ARG A 181 -15.37 15.30 -13.66
C ARG A 181 -15.21 16.73 -13.17
N SER A 182 -16.01 17.13 -12.18
CA SER A 182 -15.96 18.47 -11.60
C SER A 182 -14.95 18.58 -10.44
N CYS A 183 -14.18 17.53 -10.16
CA CYS A 183 -13.14 17.55 -9.15
C CYS A 183 -11.78 17.93 -9.74
N LYS A 184 -11.03 18.74 -9.00
CA LYS A 184 -9.64 19.09 -9.32
C LYS A 184 -8.67 18.14 -8.63
N ILE A 185 -7.55 17.82 -9.27
CA ILE A 185 -6.51 16.97 -8.68
C ILE A 185 -5.47 17.86 -7.99
N ARG A 186 -5.11 17.54 -6.75
CA ARG A 186 -3.99 18.15 -6.02
C ARG A 186 -3.02 17.05 -5.60
N LEU A 187 -1.75 17.22 -5.92
CA LEU A 187 -0.66 16.30 -5.63
C LEU A 187 0.21 16.87 -4.51
N PHE A 188 0.27 16.16 -3.40
CA PHE A 188 1.15 16.42 -2.27
C PHE A 188 2.27 15.38 -2.29
N ALA A 189 3.45 15.78 -2.77
CA ALA A 189 4.64 14.94 -2.77
C ALA A 189 5.42 15.14 -1.47
N ILE A 190 5.80 14.04 -0.82
CA ILE A 190 6.55 14.11 0.44
C ILE A 190 8.05 14.20 0.12
N ALA A 191 8.70 15.24 0.63
CA ALA A 191 10.15 15.41 0.53
C ALA A 191 10.83 15.13 1.87
N HIS A 192 12.01 14.53 1.81
CA HIS A 192 12.90 14.37 2.95
C HIS A 192 13.70 15.65 3.20
N SER A 193 14.32 15.74 4.38
CA SER A 193 15.08 16.93 4.79
C SER A 193 16.33 17.21 3.96
N TYR A 194 16.80 16.22 3.19
CA TYR A 194 17.94 16.36 2.29
C TYR A 194 17.54 16.67 0.85
N ASP A 195 16.25 16.59 0.51
CA ASP A 195 15.76 16.84 -0.83
C ASP A 195 15.62 18.34 -1.09
N ASN A 196 15.89 18.75 -2.34
CA ASN A 196 15.56 20.10 -2.77
C ASN A 196 14.09 20.16 -3.21
N SER A 197 13.22 20.58 -2.28
CA SER A 197 11.77 20.66 -2.49
C SER A 197 11.36 21.56 -3.66
N ALA A 198 12.18 22.57 -4.02
CA ALA A 198 11.92 23.44 -5.17
C ALA A 198 12.18 22.72 -6.50
N ILE A 199 13.30 22.01 -6.62
CA ILE A 199 13.66 21.25 -7.83
C ILE A 199 12.63 20.13 -8.06
N LEU A 200 12.32 19.35 -7.02
CA LEU A 200 11.34 18.27 -7.08
C LEU A 200 9.97 18.78 -7.56
N LYS A 201 9.56 19.96 -7.08
CA LYS A 201 8.31 20.59 -7.51
C LYS A 201 8.30 20.96 -9.00
N GLU A 202 9.40 21.48 -9.52
CA GLU A 202 9.52 21.82 -10.94
C GLU A 202 9.55 20.59 -11.83
N GLU A 203 10.29 19.55 -11.44
CA GLU A 203 10.34 18.28 -12.15
C GLU A 203 8.97 17.61 -12.20
N LEU A 204 8.22 17.61 -11.10
CA LEU A 204 6.87 17.03 -11.07
C LEU A 204 5.88 17.79 -11.93
N LYS A 205 5.95 19.13 -11.93
CA LYS A 205 5.14 19.95 -12.84
C LYS A 205 5.47 19.65 -14.29
N LYS A 206 6.76 19.53 -14.61
CA LYS A 206 7.22 19.18 -15.95
C LYS A 206 6.73 17.78 -16.33
N TRP A 207 6.82 16.80 -15.45
CA TRP A 207 6.33 15.44 -15.69
C TRP A 207 4.82 15.41 -15.95
N LEU A 208 4.01 16.04 -15.10
CA LEU A 208 2.55 16.13 -15.28
C LEU A 208 2.14 16.82 -16.59
N TYR A 209 2.87 17.87 -16.97
CA TYR A 209 2.66 18.56 -18.24
C TYR A 209 2.85 17.62 -19.44
N HIS A 210 3.93 16.82 -19.44
CA HIS A 210 4.18 15.83 -20.50
C HIS A 210 3.11 14.72 -20.51
N GLN A 211 2.54 14.37 -19.37
CA GLN A 211 1.45 13.39 -19.26
C GLN A 211 0.06 13.99 -19.55
N CYS A 212 -0.04 15.29 -19.84
CA CYS A 212 -1.31 16.01 -20.07
C CYS A 212 -2.31 15.90 -18.91
N ILE A 213 -1.82 15.84 -17.67
CA ILE A 213 -2.65 15.77 -16.46
C ILE A 213 -2.65 17.15 -15.80
N ASP A 214 -3.83 17.77 -15.71
CA ASP A 214 -4.02 19.03 -14.99
C ASP A 214 -4.15 18.75 -13.48
N ALA A 215 -3.08 19.02 -12.74
CA ALA A 215 -3.02 18.85 -11.29
C ALA A 215 -2.18 19.94 -10.63
N GLU A 216 -2.63 20.40 -9.46
CA GLU A 216 -1.88 21.33 -8.61
C GLU A 216 -0.82 20.56 -7.82
N VAL A 217 0.45 20.99 -7.84
CA VAL A 217 1.54 20.30 -7.13
C VAL A 217 2.03 21.10 -5.93
N GLU A 218 2.09 20.46 -4.77
CA GLU A 218 2.71 20.95 -3.55
C GLU A 218 3.71 19.90 -3.03
N VAL A 219 4.91 20.35 -2.65
CA VAL A 219 5.91 19.50 -2.01
C VAL A 219 5.86 19.80 -0.52
N VAL A 220 5.74 18.75 0.29
CA VAL A 220 5.54 18.82 1.73
C VAL A 220 6.72 18.13 2.41
N GLU A 221 7.48 18.91 3.17
CA GLU A 221 8.58 18.39 3.96
C GLU A 221 8.06 17.79 5.26
N ILE A 222 8.35 16.52 5.51
CA ILE A 222 8.16 15.94 6.84
C ILE A 222 9.46 16.17 7.60
N SER A 223 9.41 17.03 8.61
CA SER A 223 10.41 17.02 9.67
C SER A 223 10.32 15.68 10.40
N CYS A 224 11.18 14.74 9.99
CA CYS A 224 11.33 13.47 10.68
C CYS A 224 11.62 13.73 12.16
N VAL A 225 11.04 12.92 13.04
CA VAL A 225 11.43 12.88 14.46
C VAL A 225 12.82 12.23 14.55
N THR A 226 13.83 12.94 14.05
CA THR A 226 15.24 12.66 14.28
C THR A 226 15.79 13.64 15.32
N GLU A 227 14.94 14.14 16.22
CA GLU A 227 15.39 15.03 17.29
C GLU A 227 16.13 14.34 18.46
N ASN A 228 16.31 13.01 18.46
CA ASN A 228 16.97 12.34 19.59
C ASN A 228 18.34 11.70 19.29
N ASN A 229 18.78 11.61 18.04
CA ASN A 229 20.11 11.05 17.74
C ASN A 229 21.18 12.11 17.44
N GLN A 230 20.81 13.27 16.88
CA GLN A 230 21.80 14.33 16.61
C GLN A 230 22.08 15.19 17.84
N LYS A 231 21.08 15.50 18.68
CA LYS A 231 21.32 16.23 19.95
C LYS A 231 22.07 15.37 20.98
N ALA A 232 21.93 14.03 20.93
CA ALA A 232 22.71 13.11 21.74
C ALA A 232 24.16 12.93 21.22
N ALA A 233 24.37 12.87 19.90
CA ALA A 233 25.70 12.82 19.30
C ALA A 233 26.47 14.15 19.45
N GLN A 234 25.78 15.29 19.39
CA GLN A 234 26.38 16.61 19.60
C GLN A 234 26.61 16.95 21.09
N SER A 235 25.86 16.33 22.01
CA SER A 235 26.12 16.46 23.46
C SER A 235 27.20 15.50 23.99
N LEU A 236 27.64 14.53 23.19
CA LEU A 236 28.74 13.60 23.54
C LEU A 236 30.11 14.03 23.00
N ASN A 237 30.18 15.06 22.15
CA ASN A 237 31.43 15.66 21.70
C ASN A 237 31.90 16.84 22.56
N ASN A 238 31.17 17.18 23.63
CA ASN A 238 31.53 18.24 24.57
C ASN A 238 31.64 17.72 26.01
N SER A 239 32.45 16.68 26.23
CA SER A 239 33.12 16.51 27.52
C SER A 239 34.20 15.43 27.43
N GLN A 240 35.43 15.85 27.73
CA GLN A 240 36.60 15.01 28.00
C GLN A 240 37.19 14.29 26.78
N PHE A 241 38.06 14.97 26.05
CA PHE A 241 39.51 14.71 26.01
C PHE A 241 40.12 15.75 25.06
N VAL A 242 40.31 16.96 25.60
CA VAL A 242 41.34 17.87 25.10
C VAL A 242 42.69 17.20 25.40
N ASN A 243 43.58 17.21 24.40
CA ASN A 243 45.00 16.80 24.39
C ASN A 243 45.31 15.50 23.63
N GLN A 244 45.28 15.56 22.30
CA GLN A 244 46.36 15.09 21.40
C GLN A 244 45.89 15.25 19.95
N ALA A 245 46.00 16.47 19.42
CA ALA A 245 45.89 16.75 18.00
C ALA A 245 46.93 17.82 17.67
N ALA A 246 48.19 17.38 17.63
CA ALA A 246 49.28 18.05 16.96
C ALA A 246 50.05 16.92 16.28
N ASP A 247 49.82 16.80 14.98
CA ASP A 247 50.78 16.40 13.95
C ASP A 247 50.06 15.69 12.80
N LEU A 248 50.33 16.20 11.59
CA LEU A 248 50.00 15.66 10.27
C LEU A 248 48.65 16.08 9.66
N GLU A 249 48.48 17.38 9.45
CA GLU A 249 47.90 17.87 8.19
C GLU A 249 49.06 18.06 7.19
N THR A 250 49.34 17.09 6.33
CA THR A 250 49.87 17.34 4.98
C THR A 250 49.80 16.06 4.15
N GLU A 251 48.88 15.98 3.21
CA GLU A 251 49.19 15.75 1.79
C GLU A 251 47.92 15.51 0.95
N VAL A 252 47.84 16.31 -0.12
CA VAL A 252 46.99 16.17 -1.32
C VAL A 252 45.51 16.53 -1.19
N SER A 253 45.31 17.85 -1.23
CA SER A 253 44.39 18.46 -2.19
C SER A 253 44.62 17.90 -3.60
N GLU A 254 43.73 17.04 -4.08
CA GLU A 254 43.34 16.93 -5.49
C GLU A 254 42.15 15.97 -5.59
N ILE A 255 41.17 16.32 -6.44
CA ILE A 255 39.89 15.63 -6.69
C ILE A 255 38.77 15.97 -5.68
N ALA A 256 38.34 17.24 -5.68
CA ALA A 256 37.00 17.63 -5.24
C ALA A 256 36.29 18.39 -6.37
N LYS A 257 35.61 17.65 -7.25
CA LYS A 257 34.44 18.17 -7.97
C LYS A 257 33.20 17.61 -7.27
N PRO A 258 32.24 18.43 -6.81
CA PRO A 258 30.94 17.91 -6.44
C PRO A 258 30.10 17.82 -7.71
N GLU A 259 30.21 16.71 -8.45
CA GLU A 259 29.16 16.28 -9.36
C GLU A 259 28.43 15.11 -8.70
N LYS A 260 27.37 15.44 -7.96
CA LYS A 260 26.27 14.52 -7.63
C LYS A 260 24.96 15.30 -7.70
N ASN A 261 24.50 15.56 -8.92
CA ASN A 261 23.08 15.76 -9.15
C ASN A 261 22.45 14.37 -9.03
N GLY A 262 21.75 14.11 -7.92
CA GLY A 262 20.84 12.97 -7.82
C GLY A 262 19.82 13.12 -8.94
N LYS A 263 19.89 12.25 -9.94
CA LYS A 263 19.00 12.25 -11.09
C LYS A 263 17.81 11.37 -10.71
N VAL A 264 16.68 11.98 -10.39
CA VAL A 264 15.41 11.26 -10.18
C VAL A 264 15.02 10.65 -11.53
N ILE A 265 15.10 9.32 -11.65
CA ILE A 265 14.82 8.61 -12.90
C ILE A 265 13.31 8.43 -13.03
N PHE A 266 12.67 9.24 -13.88
CA PHE A 266 11.31 8.99 -14.33
C PHE A 266 11.32 7.96 -15.46
N ALA A 267 10.28 7.12 -15.53
CA ALA A 267 10.14 5.91 -16.37
C ALA A 267 10.24 6.09 -17.91
N ASN A 268 10.70 7.24 -18.43
CA ASN A 268 10.81 7.53 -19.86
C ASN A 268 12.22 7.91 -20.35
N ASP A 269 13.27 7.87 -19.53
CA ASP A 269 14.64 8.07 -20.04
C ASP A 269 15.15 6.78 -20.70
N SER A 270 14.96 6.70 -22.02
CA SER A 270 15.45 5.62 -22.88
C SER A 270 16.98 5.57 -22.92
N TYR A 271 17.53 4.39 -22.59
CA TYR A 271 18.83 3.80 -22.95
C TYR A 271 19.93 4.75 -23.48
N VAL A 272 20.90 5.03 -22.62
CA VAL A 272 22.32 5.03 -23.01
C VAL A 272 23.03 4.07 -22.06
N SER A 273 23.57 3.00 -22.64
CA SER A 273 24.37 1.99 -21.95
C SER A 273 25.72 2.60 -21.59
N ASP A 274 25.98 2.84 -20.31
CA ASP A 274 27.33 2.91 -19.77
C ASP A 274 27.43 1.94 -18.59
N GLU A 275 28.24 0.91 -18.78
CA GLU A 275 28.61 -0.07 -17.77
C GLU A 275 29.51 0.60 -16.73
N ASN A 276 28.96 0.98 -15.59
CA ASN A 276 29.70 1.11 -14.34
C ASN A 276 28.76 0.78 -13.17
N GLN A 277 28.97 -0.39 -12.57
CA GLN A 277 28.28 -0.83 -11.36
C GLN A 277 28.82 -0.04 -10.15
N GLU A 278 28.20 1.09 -9.84
CA GLU A 278 28.19 1.64 -8.49
C GLU A 278 26.86 1.30 -7.80
N ASN A 279 26.93 0.95 -6.52
CA ASN A 279 25.75 0.66 -5.68
C ASN A 279 24.83 1.89 -5.63
N VAL A 280 23.79 1.90 -6.45
CA VAL A 280 22.69 2.87 -6.38
C VAL A 280 21.78 2.47 -5.22
N GLU A 281 21.70 3.29 -4.19
CA GLU A 281 20.64 3.20 -3.19
C GLU A 281 19.30 3.39 -3.92
N ASP A 282 18.38 2.44 -3.77
CA ASP A 282 17.09 2.45 -4.46
C ASP A 282 16.23 3.61 -3.95
N GLU A 283 16.20 4.73 -4.68
CA GLU A 283 15.37 5.91 -4.38
C GLU A 283 13.86 5.60 -4.35
N ASN A 284 13.44 4.40 -4.80
CA ASN A 284 12.05 3.93 -4.73
C ASN A 284 11.75 3.06 -3.50
N ALA A 285 12.72 2.86 -2.59
CA ALA A 285 12.51 2.07 -1.38
C ALA A 285 11.45 2.72 -0.47
N GLU A 286 10.44 1.95 -0.06
CA GLU A 286 9.47 2.41 0.94
C GLU A 286 10.22 2.90 2.19
N PRO A 287 9.97 4.12 2.70
CA PRO A 287 10.68 4.58 3.87
C PRO A 287 10.39 3.67 5.06
N GLU A 288 11.40 3.37 5.90
CA GLU A 288 11.28 2.37 6.99
C GLU A 288 10.09 2.63 7.92
N TRP A 289 9.68 3.89 8.09
CA TRP A 289 8.53 4.24 8.94
C TRP A 289 7.18 3.92 8.30
N PHE A 290 7.14 3.74 6.98
CA PHE A 290 5.97 3.46 6.17
C PHE A 290 5.85 1.98 5.82
N ALA A 291 6.97 1.26 5.66
CA ALA A 291 6.96 -0.20 5.56
C ALA A 291 6.68 -0.86 6.93
N TYR A 292 5.98 -2.00 6.96
CA TYR A 292 5.94 -2.85 8.16
C TYR A 292 7.07 -3.89 8.09
N ASP A 293 7.92 -3.94 9.11
CA ASP A 293 9.01 -4.91 9.18
C ASP A 293 8.55 -6.07 10.04
N ASP A 294 8.77 -7.26 9.52
CA ASP A 294 8.62 -8.49 10.27
C ASP A 294 9.98 -8.92 10.84
N VAL A 295 9.96 -9.76 11.86
CA VAL A 295 11.18 -10.39 12.37
C VAL A 295 11.69 -11.34 11.29
N ASP A 296 12.83 -11.02 10.66
CA ASP A 296 13.46 -11.92 9.70
C ASP A 296 13.87 -13.24 10.39
N GLU A 297 13.24 -14.34 9.97
CA GLU A 297 13.70 -15.72 10.19
C GLU A 297 14.94 -16.02 9.33
N LYS A 298 15.97 -15.16 9.40
CA LYS A 298 17.27 -15.39 8.74
C LYS A 298 18.40 -15.33 9.76
N SER A 299 18.41 -16.34 10.64
CA SER A 299 19.65 -16.87 11.19
C SER A 299 19.46 -18.36 11.48
N ASN A 300 19.76 -19.19 10.49
CA ASN A 300 20.58 -20.41 10.62
C ASN A 300 20.41 -21.27 9.36
N THR A 301 21.38 -21.17 8.45
CA THR A 301 21.60 -22.19 7.43
C THR A 301 23.07 -22.57 7.47
N THR A 302 23.36 -23.67 8.16
CA THR A 302 24.54 -24.50 7.91
C THR A 302 24.22 -25.95 8.30
N SER A 303 23.98 -26.74 7.26
CA SER A 303 24.40 -28.14 7.02
C SER A 303 24.04 -29.28 8.00
N SER A 304 23.25 -30.21 7.44
CA SER A 304 23.42 -31.68 7.41
C SER A 304 23.30 -32.56 8.68
N SER A 305 22.23 -33.36 8.64
CA SER A 305 22.17 -34.83 8.81
C SER A 305 22.29 -35.51 10.19
N VAL A 306 21.35 -36.46 10.36
CA VAL A 306 21.33 -37.71 11.14
C VAL A 306 20.37 -37.75 12.33
N GLU A 307 19.36 -38.63 12.21
CA GLU A 307 18.46 -39.10 13.27
C GLU A 307 19.22 -39.83 14.40
N LYS A 308 18.85 -39.57 15.67
CA LYS A 308 18.23 -40.57 16.58
C LYS A 308 18.22 -40.13 18.06
N THR A 309 17.06 -40.41 18.68
CA THR A 309 16.81 -40.81 20.09
C THR A 309 17.04 -39.83 21.25
N LEU A 310 15.93 -39.51 21.95
CA LEU A 310 15.82 -39.12 23.38
C LEU A 310 16.12 -40.35 24.30
N PRO A 311 16.44 -40.22 25.63
CA PRO A 311 15.82 -39.29 26.60
C PRO A 311 16.65 -38.68 27.78
N VAL A 312 16.15 -37.53 28.26
CA VAL A 312 16.08 -36.97 29.65
C VAL A 312 17.37 -36.81 30.49
N GLN A 313 17.68 -35.57 30.91
CA GLN A 313 17.81 -35.10 32.32
C GLN A 313 18.17 -33.59 32.44
N HIS A 314 17.88 -33.01 33.60
CA HIS A 314 17.82 -31.60 33.98
C HIS A 314 19.04 -30.70 33.73
N GLY A 315 18.78 -29.42 33.46
CA GLY A 315 19.72 -28.31 33.67
C GLY A 315 19.06 -26.97 33.34
N LYS A 316 18.96 -26.08 34.34
CA LYS A 316 18.44 -24.71 34.23
C LYS A 316 19.34 -23.87 33.33
N GLU A 317 18.75 -23.14 32.38
CA GLU A 317 19.24 -21.83 31.89
C GLU A 317 18.17 -21.23 30.94
N GLU A 318 17.37 -20.30 31.46
CA GLU A 318 16.44 -19.48 30.67
C GLU A 318 16.91 -18.01 30.67
N ASN A 319 16.72 -17.38 29.50
CA ASN A 319 16.50 -15.95 29.25
C ASN A 319 17.69 -14.97 29.25
N SER A 320 18.19 -14.67 28.03
CA SER A 320 18.82 -13.36 27.74
C SER A 320 18.67 -12.84 26.31
N SER A 321 18.17 -13.63 25.34
CA SER A 321 18.07 -13.22 23.93
C SER A 321 16.68 -12.74 23.47
N SER A 322 15.59 -13.13 24.15
CA SER A 322 14.20 -12.76 23.77
C SER A 322 13.84 -11.31 24.12
N SER A 323 14.32 -10.79 25.25
CA SER A 323 13.93 -9.46 25.75
C SER A 323 14.46 -8.29 24.90
N ALA A 324 15.60 -8.47 24.22
CA ALA A 324 16.21 -7.43 23.39
C ALA A 324 15.49 -7.28 22.03
N VAL A 325 15.03 -8.38 21.44
CA VAL A 325 14.28 -8.41 20.17
C VAL A 325 12.91 -7.75 20.36
N ASP A 326 12.21 -8.08 21.44
CA ASP A 326 10.91 -7.49 21.77
C ASP A 326 10.98 -5.97 22.02
N SER A 327 12.05 -5.51 22.70
CA SER A 327 12.28 -4.08 22.96
C SER A 327 12.56 -3.27 21.67
N LYS A 328 13.30 -3.86 20.71
CA LYS A 328 13.62 -3.21 19.43
C LYS A 328 12.38 -3.12 18.52
N LEU A 329 11.61 -4.20 18.43
CA LEU A 329 10.37 -4.26 17.65
C LEU A 329 9.31 -3.30 18.19
N LEU A 330 9.14 -3.23 19.52
CA LEU A 330 8.23 -2.30 20.17
C LEU A 330 8.61 -0.83 19.87
N LYS A 331 9.91 -0.50 19.96
CA LYS A 331 10.40 0.85 19.61
C LYS A 331 10.15 1.21 18.15
N SER A 332 10.32 0.26 17.22
CA SER A 332 10.03 0.46 15.80
C SER A 332 8.54 0.75 15.57
N ASN A 333 7.65 -0.09 16.12
CA ASN A 333 6.19 0.10 15.99
C ASN A 333 5.71 1.45 16.54
N VAL A 334 6.25 1.88 17.68
CA VAL A 334 5.93 3.20 18.26
C VAL A 334 6.37 4.35 17.34
N ARG A 335 7.51 4.24 16.66
CA ARG A 335 7.97 5.25 15.69
C ARG A 335 7.03 5.32 14.48
N LYS A 336 6.64 4.17 13.92
CA LYS A 336 5.70 4.07 12.78
C LYS A 336 4.36 4.72 13.11
N LEU A 337 3.84 4.44 14.32
CA LEU A 337 2.59 5.04 14.77
C LEU A 337 2.70 6.56 15.00
N LYS A 338 3.80 7.04 15.61
CA LYS A 338 4.04 8.49 15.77
C LYS A 338 4.09 9.21 14.44
N MET A 339 4.76 8.64 13.45
CA MET A 339 4.81 9.19 12.09
C MET A 339 3.43 9.19 11.42
N ALA A 340 2.64 8.12 11.57
CA ALA A 340 1.25 8.10 11.08
C ALA A 340 0.40 9.22 11.68
N VAL A 341 0.54 9.50 12.98
CA VAL A 341 -0.17 10.61 13.66
C VAL A 341 0.28 11.97 13.11
N GLN A 342 1.60 12.17 12.95
CA GLN A 342 2.15 13.43 12.43
C GLN A 342 1.71 13.66 10.98
N LEU A 343 1.80 12.63 10.14
CA LEU A 343 1.36 12.71 8.76
C LEU A 343 -0.15 12.95 8.70
N ASN A 344 -0.98 12.23 9.46
CA ASN A 344 -2.42 12.49 9.49
C ASN A 344 -2.73 13.95 9.89
N LYS A 345 -2.06 14.49 10.92
CA LYS A 345 -2.23 15.89 11.30
C LYS A 345 -1.97 16.83 10.11
N LEU A 346 -0.87 16.61 9.39
CA LEU A 346 -0.50 17.40 8.22
C LEU A 346 -1.50 17.22 7.06
N MET A 347 -1.96 15.99 6.82
CA MET A 347 -2.99 15.70 5.83
C MET A 347 -4.30 16.42 6.17
N ARG A 348 -4.71 16.47 7.44
CA ARG A 348 -5.92 17.19 7.85
C ARG A 348 -5.78 18.70 7.69
N GLU A 349 -4.63 19.26 7.99
CA GLU A 349 -4.36 20.69 7.80
C GLU A 349 -4.54 21.13 6.34
N LYS A 350 -4.11 20.29 5.39
CA LYS A 350 -4.13 20.62 3.94
C LYS A 350 -5.35 20.07 3.17
N SER A 351 -5.88 18.94 3.62
CA SER A 351 -6.82 18.08 2.87
C SER A 351 -8.13 17.78 3.63
N SER A 352 -8.43 18.46 4.75
CA SER A 352 -9.67 18.21 5.52
C SER A 352 -10.96 18.38 4.73
N THR A 353 -10.98 19.25 3.72
CA THR A 353 -12.14 19.49 2.84
C THR A 353 -12.13 18.65 1.58
N CYS A 354 -11.12 17.77 1.41
CA CYS A 354 -10.99 16.96 0.22
C CYS A 354 -12.19 16.03 0.06
N ARG A 355 -12.46 15.71 -1.19
CA ARG A 355 -13.58 14.86 -1.55
C ARG A 355 -13.16 13.41 -1.72
N LEU A 356 -11.90 13.15 -2.02
CA LEU A 356 -11.28 11.84 -1.98
C LEU A 356 -9.82 12.02 -1.61
N LEU A 357 -9.38 11.32 -0.56
CA LEU A 357 -7.97 11.18 -0.23
C LEU A 357 -7.43 9.94 -0.94
N VAL A 358 -6.37 10.07 -1.72
CA VAL A 358 -5.67 8.95 -2.36
C VAL A 358 -4.27 8.85 -1.76
N ILE A 359 -3.90 7.69 -1.25
CA ILE A 359 -2.64 7.49 -0.51
C ILE A 359 -2.08 6.10 -0.82
N ASN A 360 -0.75 5.97 -0.77
CA ASN A 360 -0.12 4.66 -0.93
C ASN A 360 -0.57 3.70 0.20
N LEU A 361 -0.67 2.41 -0.08
CA LEU A 361 -0.87 1.37 0.92
C LEU A 361 0.51 0.86 1.39
N PRO A 362 0.87 1.08 2.68
CA PRO A 362 2.01 0.46 3.33
C PRO A 362 2.17 -1.03 3.03
N LYS A 363 3.41 -1.54 3.03
CA LYS A 363 3.63 -2.98 2.87
C LYS A 363 3.01 -3.75 4.03
N PRO A 364 2.13 -4.74 3.75
CA PRO A 364 1.56 -5.53 4.81
C PRO A 364 2.63 -6.43 5.45
N PRO A 365 2.57 -6.68 6.78
CA PRO A 365 3.46 -7.62 7.44
C PRO A 365 3.27 -9.05 6.91
N LYS A 366 4.31 -9.87 6.98
CA LYS A 366 4.23 -11.28 6.59
C LYS A 366 3.65 -12.16 7.72
N SER A 367 3.87 -11.77 8.96
CA SER A 367 3.46 -12.47 10.18
C SER A 367 2.06 -12.05 10.61
N LYS A 368 1.35 -13.02 11.18
CA LYS A 368 0.00 -12.83 11.74
C LYS A 368 0.00 -11.92 12.97
N ASP A 369 1.10 -11.88 13.71
CA ASP A 369 1.21 -11.09 14.94
C ASP A 369 1.27 -9.57 14.67
N GLY A 370 1.57 -9.17 13.43
CA GLY A 370 1.60 -7.78 12.98
C GLY A 370 0.28 -7.23 12.47
N ILE A 371 -0.74 -8.08 12.23
CA ILE A 371 -1.96 -7.69 11.51
C ILE A 371 -2.71 -6.57 12.24
N GLN A 372 -2.94 -6.76 13.54
CA GLN A 372 -3.70 -5.79 14.33
C GLN A 372 -3.01 -4.42 14.31
N LYS A 373 -1.70 -4.39 14.55
CA LYS A 373 -0.93 -3.14 14.59
C LYS A 373 -0.85 -2.48 13.21
N TYR A 374 -0.83 -3.26 12.13
CA TYR A 374 -0.91 -2.76 10.76
C TYR A 374 -2.27 -2.09 10.49
N MET A 375 -3.38 -2.73 10.88
CA MET A 375 -4.71 -2.15 10.77
C MET A 375 -4.87 -0.88 11.61
N GLU A 376 -4.35 -0.88 12.84
CA GLU A 376 -4.29 0.31 13.70
C GLU A 376 -3.49 1.44 13.04
N HIS A 377 -2.35 1.14 12.43
CA HIS A 377 -1.54 2.12 11.70
C HIS A 377 -2.32 2.74 10.53
N LEU A 378 -2.96 1.94 9.68
CA LEU A 378 -3.77 2.44 8.56
C LEU A 378 -4.97 3.27 9.04
N GLN A 379 -5.59 2.88 10.16
CA GLN A 379 -6.68 3.60 10.77
C GLN A 379 -6.22 4.98 11.27
N VAL A 380 -5.15 5.02 12.05
CA VAL A 380 -4.57 6.26 12.61
C VAL A 380 -4.05 7.17 11.52
N LEU A 381 -3.49 6.62 10.44
CA LEU A 381 -3.01 7.40 9.30
C LEU A 381 -4.16 8.16 8.61
N THR A 382 -5.35 7.57 8.55
CA THR A 382 -6.46 8.07 7.72
C THR A 382 -7.69 8.51 8.53
N GLU A 383 -7.52 8.67 9.84
CA GLU A 383 -8.57 9.10 10.74
C GLU A 383 -8.99 10.56 10.47
N GLY A 384 -10.30 10.76 10.29
CA GLY A 384 -10.90 12.07 10.01
C GLY A 384 -11.24 12.30 8.53
N PHE A 385 -10.89 11.38 7.63
CA PHE A 385 -11.25 11.45 6.21
C PHE A 385 -12.49 10.61 5.91
N ILE A 386 -13.41 11.18 5.13
CA ILE A 386 -14.70 10.55 4.80
C ILE A 386 -14.53 9.44 3.75
N ARG A 387 -13.69 9.68 2.74
CA ARG A 387 -13.41 8.74 1.64
C ARG A 387 -11.93 8.67 1.42
N VAL A 388 -11.40 7.46 1.50
CA VAL A 388 -9.98 7.20 1.32
C VAL A 388 -9.82 6.05 0.32
N LEU A 389 -8.89 6.20 -0.60
CA LEU A 389 -8.49 5.15 -1.52
C LEU A 389 -7.03 4.83 -1.25
N PHE A 390 -6.78 3.66 -0.66
CA PHE A 390 -5.43 3.12 -0.59
C PHE A 390 -5.08 2.45 -1.93
N VAL A 391 -3.87 2.73 -2.41
CA VAL A 391 -3.36 2.23 -3.69
C VAL A 391 -1.98 1.62 -3.46
N ARG A 392 -1.75 0.43 -4.00
CA ARG A 392 -0.40 -0.17 -4.07
C ARG A 392 -0.18 -0.79 -5.43
N GLY A 393 1.00 -0.53 -5.99
CA GLY A 393 1.44 -1.14 -7.22
C GLY A 393 1.97 -2.57 -7.03
N SER A 394 2.11 -3.29 -8.14
CA SER A 394 2.82 -4.56 -8.25
C SER A 394 4.34 -4.37 -8.38
N GLY A 395 4.82 -3.16 -8.72
CA GLY A 395 6.24 -2.85 -8.92
C GLY A 395 6.70 -2.99 -10.37
N GLU A 396 5.83 -3.48 -11.26
CA GLU A 396 6.08 -3.60 -12.71
C GLU A 396 5.26 -2.61 -13.54
N GLU A 397 4.56 -1.67 -12.89
CA GLU A 397 3.72 -0.73 -13.63
C GLU A 397 4.52 0.28 -14.43
N LEU A 398 4.55 0.06 -15.74
CA LEU A 398 4.93 1.11 -16.68
C LEU A 398 3.69 1.98 -16.97
N VAL A 399 3.55 3.11 -16.27
CA VAL A 399 2.56 4.13 -16.63
C VAL A 399 3.12 4.93 -17.81
N THR A 400 2.83 4.47 -19.02
CA THR A 400 3.01 5.25 -20.24
C THR A 400 1.66 5.93 -20.57
N ALA A 401 1.46 7.20 -20.22
CA ALA A 401 0.41 7.99 -20.89
C ALA A 401 0.99 8.54 -22.21
N CYS A 402 0.26 8.70 -23.31
CA CYS A 402 -1.14 9.13 -23.48
C CYS A 402 -1.86 8.38 -24.61
N THR A 403 -3.18 8.14 -24.45
CA THR A 403 -4.15 8.05 -25.58
C THR A 403 -5.44 8.77 -25.23
#